data_AF-M4YKN0-F1
#
_entry.id   AF-M4YKN0-F1
#
_cell.length_a   1.000
_cell.length_b   1.000
_cell.length_c   1.000
_cell.angle_alpha   90.00
_cell.angle_beta   90.00
_cell.angle_gamma   90.00
#
_symmetry.space_group_name_H-M   'P 1'
#
loop_
_entity.id
_entity.type
_entity.pdbx_description
1 polymer ?
#
loop_
_entity_poly.entity_id
_entity_poly.type
_entity_poly.pdbx_seq_one_letter_code
_entity_poly.pdbx_strand_id
1 'polypeptide(L)'
;MFKQFGMAYDPNMDYEYAEMPLDQLFSQHHKGCTCEYRDFVTMTIAAYERNMKSEANIFPDVPLTLGILRSNNRRLGIVSRSYEHHIRMILSDFSMEDAFDSIVGLERAVLQRPNPYTVDLCMREMGADRNNTLLVSSNPLDIETGHNAGVKTALLDRSGHTGPDCGPTYYISSFDEILKL
;
A
#
# COMPACT_ATOMS: atom_id res chain seq x y z
N MET A 1 2.65 -22.24 8.16
CA MET A 1 1.67 -22.17 7.07
C MET A 1 2.14 -22.97 5.86
N PHE A 2 3.12 -22.54 5.06
CA PHE A 2 3.62 -23.27 3.86
C PHE A 2 3.82 -24.79 4.05
N LYS A 3 4.54 -25.21 5.11
CA LYS A 3 4.76 -26.64 5.40
C LYS A 3 3.48 -27.47 5.58
N GLN A 4 2.38 -26.88 6.07
CA GLN A 4 1.10 -27.58 6.26
C GLN A 4 0.41 -27.92 4.94
N PHE A 5 0.75 -27.20 3.87
CA PHE A 5 0.26 -27.42 2.51
C PHE A 5 1.32 -28.06 1.62
N GLY A 6 2.34 -28.72 2.21
CA GLY A 6 3.42 -29.36 1.43
C GLY A 6 4.29 -28.38 0.62
N MET A 7 4.25 -27.08 0.92
CA MET A 7 5.03 -26.06 0.24
C MET A 7 6.34 -25.80 0.97
N ALA A 8 7.42 -25.60 0.22
CA ALA A 8 8.67 -25.06 0.74
C ALA A 8 8.56 -23.53 0.86
N TYR A 9 9.07 -22.99 1.96
CA TYR A 9 9.19 -21.54 2.15
C TYR A 9 10.64 -21.12 1.92
N ASP A 10 10.85 -20.19 0.98
CA ASP A 10 12.13 -19.53 0.76
C ASP A 10 12.08 -18.11 1.35
N PRO A 11 12.86 -17.79 2.40
CA PRO A 11 12.87 -16.46 2.99
C PRO A 11 13.36 -15.36 2.05
N ASN A 12 14.06 -15.70 0.95
CA ASN A 12 14.49 -14.71 -0.03
C ASN A 12 13.37 -14.28 -0.99
N MET A 13 12.24 -15.00 -0.98
CA MET A 13 11.08 -14.77 -1.84
C MET A 13 9.92 -14.12 -1.08
N ASP A 14 10.15 -13.64 0.15
CA ASP A 14 9.09 -13.19 1.05
C ASP A 14 8.30 -12.01 0.46
N TYR A 15 8.99 -11.08 -0.21
CA TYR A 15 8.37 -9.97 -0.92
C TYR A 15 7.50 -10.44 -2.09
N GLU A 16 8.02 -11.35 -2.92
CA GLU A 16 7.30 -11.94 -4.04
C GLU A 16 6.06 -12.71 -3.57
N TYR A 17 6.17 -13.46 -2.47
CA TYR A 17 5.04 -14.16 -1.88
C TYR A 17 3.96 -13.19 -1.38
N ALA A 18 4.35 -12.04 -0.81
CA ALA A 18 3.42 -11.03 -0.32
C ALA A 18 2.66 -10.31 -1.45
N GLU A 19 3.29 -10.10 -2.62
CA GLU A 19 2.67 -9.42 -3.76
C GLU A 19 1.84 -10.36 -4.66
N MET A 20 2.11 -11.67 -4.63
CA MET A 20 1.48 -12.66 -5.49
C MET A 20 0.02 -12.94 -5.11
N PRO A 21 -0.90 -13.01 -6.10
CA PRO A 21 -2.26 -13.50 -5.85
C PRO A 21 -2.25 -14.91 -5.21
N LEU A 22 -3.07 -15.14 -4.18
CA LEU A 22 -3.06 -16.39 -3.43
C LEU A 22 -3.45 -17.61 -4.28
N ASP A 23 -4.30 -17.43 -5.29
CA ASP A 23 -4.65 -18.46 -6.28
C ASP A 23 -3.44 -18.84 -7.15
N GLN A 24 -2.65 -17.85 -7.56
CA GLN A 24 -1.40 -18.07 -8.28
C GLN A 24 -0.39 -18.80 -7.39
N LEU A 25 -0.18 -18.34 -6.16
CA LEU A 25 0.73 -18.98 -5.21
C LEU A 25 0.32 -20.43 -4.93
N PHE A 26 -0.97 -20.69 -4.73
CA PHE A 26 -1.48 -22.03 -4.48
C PHE A 26 -1.31 -22.96 -5.69
N SER A 27 -1.68 -22.48 -6.89
CA SER A 27 -1.68 -23.28 -8.12
C SER A 27 -0.27 -23.68 -8.60
N GLN A 28 0.77 -22.91 -8.25
CA GLN A 28 2.16 -23.27 -8.52
C GLN A 28 2.57 -24.59 -7.83
N HIS A 29 2.02 -24.86 -6.65
CA HIS A 29 2.33 -26.04 -5.85
C HIS A 29 1.27 -27.14 -5.93
N HIS A 30 0.02 -26.80 -6.29
CA HIS A 30 -1.12 -27.72 -6.39
C HIS A 30 -1.80 -27.66 -7.76
N LYS A 31 -1.04 -27.95 -8.82
CA LYS A 31 -1.53 -27.85 -10.21
C LYS A 31 -2.79 -28.69 -10.44
N GLY A 32 -3.88 -28.05 -10.84
CA GLY A 32 -5.14 -28.72 -11.19
C GLY A 32 -5.96 -29.21 -10.00
N CYS A 33 -5.57 -28.93 -8.75
CA CYS A 33 -6.38 -29.20 -7.57
C CYS A 33 -6.85 -27.89 -6.92
N THR A 34 -8.13 -27.83 -6.56
CA THR A 34 -8.66 -26.79 -5.66
C THR A 34 -8.93 -27.33 -4.25
N CYS A 35 -8.56 -28.59 -4.01
CA CYS A 35 -8.58 -29.19 -2.68
C CYS A 35 -7.80 -28.28 -1.71
N GLU A 36 -8.35 -28.03 -0.52
CA GLU A 36 -7.70 -27.23 0.53
C GLU A 36 -7.47 -25.74 0.20
N TYR A 37 -7.80 -25.23 -1.00
CA TYR A 37 -7.56 -23.81 -1.35
C TYR A 37 -8.21 -22.84 -0.35
N ARG A 38 -9.44 -23.12 0.07
CA ARG A 38 -10.12 -22.31 1.08
C ARG A 38 -9.36 -22.28 2.40
N ASP A 39 -8.84 -23.43 2.82
CA ASP A 39 -8.12 -23.56 4.09
C ASP A 39 -6.73 -22.90 3.96
N PHE A 40 -6.09 -23.01 2.80
CA PHE A 40 -4.87 -22.26 2.45
C PHE A 40 -5.06 -20.75 2.55
N VAL A 41 -6.10 -20.21 1.92
CA VAL A 41 -6.43 -18.77 2.00
C VAL A 41 -6.70 -18.37 3.45
N THR A 42 -7.52 -19.13 4.17
CA THR A 42 -7.87 -18.84 5.57
C THR A 42 -6.64 -18.82 6.47
N MET A 43 -5.76 -19.82 6.34
CA MET A 43 -4.55 -19.92 7.14
C MET A 43 -3.50 -18.87 6.75
N THR A 44 -3.44 -18.48 5.48
CA THR A 44 -2.53 -17.44 5.00
C THR A 44 -2.93 -16.07 5.51
N ILE A 45 -4.22 -15.73 5.42
CA ILE A 45 -4.75 -14.48 6.00
C ILE A 45 -4.49 -14.46 7.51
N ALA A 46 -4.82 -15.54 8.23
CA ALA A 46 -4.59 -15.58 9.68
C ALA A 46 -3.11 -15.51 10.08
N ALA A 47 -2.19 -16.05 9.26
CA ALA A 47 -0.76 -15.95 9.50
C ALA A 47 -0.25 -14.53 9.24
N TYR A 48 -0.66 -13.93 8.13
CA TYR A 48 -0.35 -12.54 7.80
C TYR A 48 -0.82 -11.59 8.90
N GLU A 49 -2.07 -11.71 9.34
CA GLU A 49 -2.63 -10.86 10.41
C GLU A 49 -1.86 -10.95 11.73
N ARG A 50 -1.41 -12.14 12.11
CA ARG A 50 -0.60 -12.33 13.33
C ARG A 50 0.77 -11.67 13.24
N ASN A 51 1.43 -11.80 12.08
CA ASN A 51 2.79 -11.30 11.89
C ASN A 51 2.82 -9.80 11.58
N MET A 52 1.81 -9.27 10.88
CA MET A 52 1.73 -7.85 10.50
C MET A 52 1.75 -6.94 11.74
N LYS A 53 1.09 -7.36 12.83
CA LYS A 53 1.11 -6.63 14.10
C LYS A 53 2.48 -6.53 14.75
N SER A 54 3.33 -7.54 14.61
CA SER A 54 4.63 -7.57 15.30
C SER A 54 5.73 -6.79 14.57
N GLU A 55 5.55 -6.45 13.30
CA GLU A 55 6.62 -5.92 12.44
C GLU A 55 6.35 -4.52 11.87
N ALA A 56 5.12 -4.02 11.96
CA ALA A 56 4.78 -2.69 11.47
C ALA A 56 5.54 -1.61 12.27
N ASN A 57 6.38 -0.84 11.58
CA ASN A 57 7.10 0.31 12.14
C ASN A 57 6.82 1.54 11.29
N ILE A 58 6.57 2.68 11.94
CA ILE A 58 6.43 3.97 11.25
C ILE A 58 7.82 4.55 10.99
N PHE A 59 8.07 4.99 9.76
CA PHE A 59 9.31 5.67 9.43
C PHE A 59 9.45 6.99 10.24
N PRO A 60 10.64 7.31 10.78
CA PRO A 60 10.80 8.43 11.72
C PRO A 60 10.38 9.81 11.19
N ASP A 61 10.46 10.02 9.88
CA ASP A 61 10.10 11.27 9.20
C ASP A 61 8.59 11.44 8.97
N VAL A 62 7.79 10.37 9.08
CA VAL A 62 6.36 10.39 8.76
C VAL A 62 5.51 11.20 9.76
N PRO A 63 5.58 10.97 11.09
CA PRO A 63 4.66 11.64 12.02
C PRO A 63 4.79 13.16 12.01
N LEU A 64 6.03 13.67 12.01
CA LEU A 64 6.30 15.11 11.96
C LEU A 64 5.80 15.73 10.64
N THR A 65 6.07 15.06 9.52
CA THR A 65 5.67 15.53 8.19
C THR A 65 4.15 15.62 8.05
N LEU A 66 3.42 14.57 8.46
CA LEU A 66 1.95 14.60 8.44
C LEU A 66 1.39 15.69 9.37
N GLY A 67 1.99 15.88 10.55
CA GLY A 67 1.62 16.97 11.45
C GLY A 67 1.77 18.36 10.82
N ILE A 68 2.88 18.60 10.13
CA ILE A 68 3.11 19.86 9.39
C ILE A 68 2.10 20.02 8.26
N LEU A 69 1.83 18.98 7.48
CA LEU A 69 0.82 19.02 6.42
C LEU A 69 -0.58 19.37 6.96
N ARG A 70 -0.99 18.75 8.07
CA ARG A 70 -2.27 19.05 8.73
C ARG A 70 -2.32 20.49 9.25
N SER A 71 -1.25 20.97 9.89
CA SER A 71 -1.19 22.39 10.33
C SER A 71 -1.28 23.40 9.18
N ASN A 72 -0.92 22.97 7.97
CA ASN A 72 -1.05 23.75 6.74
C ASN A 72 -2.36 23.48 5.99
N ASN A 73 -3.39 22.95 6.67
CA ASN A 73 -4.72 22.65 6.15
C ASN A 73 -4.71 21.70 4.93
N ARG A 74 -3.72 20.80 4.84
CA ARG A 74 -3.71 19.75 3.83
C ARG A 74 -4.58 18.58 4.27
N ARG A 75 -5.35 18.05 3.33
CA ARG A 75 -6.11 16.81 3.49
C ARG A 75 -5.21 15.62 3.19
N LEU A 76 -5.35 14.57 3.97
CA LEU A 76 -4.50 13.39 3.91
C LEU A 76 -5.35 12.15 3.65
N GLY A 77 -4.90 11.31 2.72
CA GLY A 77 -5.59 10.09 2.36
C GLY A 77 -4.63 8.92 2.18
N ILE A 78 -5.12 7.71 2.44
CA ILE A 78 -4.41 6.46 2.18
C ILE A 78 -5.14 5.68 1.10
N VAL A 79 -4.38 5.15 0.14
CA VAL A 79 -4.83 4.11 -0.79
C VAL A 79 -3.86 2.95 -0.65
N SER A 80 -4.37 1.74 -0.39
CA SER A 80 -3.50 0.59 -0.11
C SER A 80 -4.11 -0.73 -0.60
N ARG A 81 -3.24 -1.72 -0.79
CA ARG A 81 -3.62 -3.13 -1.02
C ARG A 81 -3.84 -3.91 0.28
N SER A 82 -3.72 -3.26 1.44
CA SER A 82 -4.15 -3.80 2.73
C SER A 82 -5.63 -3.50 2.97
N TYR A 83 -6.31 -4.33 3.76
CA TYR A 83 -7.69 -4.04 4.16
C TYR A 83 -7.76 -2.79 5.05
N GLU A 84 -8.85 -2.03 4.95
CA GLU A 84 -8.98 -0.75 5.69
C GLU A 84 -8.84 -0.96 7.21
N HIS A 85 -9.45 -2.01 7.75
CA HIS A 85 -9.37 -2.33 9.18
C HIS A 85 -7.95 -2.64 9.65
N HIS A 86 -7.10 -3.23 8.80
CA HIS A 86 -5.68 -3.46 9.10
C HIS A 86 -4.89 -2.16 9.16
N ILE A 87 -5.16 -1.25 8.22
CA ILE A 87 -4.52 0.07 8.17
C ILE A 87 -4.88 0.86 9.43
N ARG A 88 -6.18 0.93 9.77
CA ARG A 88 -6.67 1.64 10.97
C ARG A 88 -6.05 1.11 12.25
N MET A 89 -5.95 -0.21 12.38
CA MET A 89 -5.33 -0.85 13.53
C MET A 89 -3.87 -0.44 13.69
N ILE A 90 -3.07 -0.48 12.62
CA ILE A 90 -1.68 0.01 12.65
C ILE A 90 -1.66 1.49 13.03
N LEU A 91 -2.46 2.34 12.38
CA LEU A 91 -2.50 3.77 12.68
C LEU A 91 -2.90 4.06 14.14
N SER A 92 -3.82 3.29 14.72
CA SER A 92 -4.23 3.40 16.12
C SER A 92 -3.07 3.09 17.07
N ASP A 93 -2.29 2.04 16.79
CA ASP A 93 -1.12 1.67 17.61
C ASP A 93 -0.08 2.82 17.68
N PHE A 94 -0.04 3.66 16.65
CA PHE A 94 0.83 4.84 16.57
C PHE A 94 0.12 6.19 16.83
N SER A 95 -1.16 6.19 17.25
CA SER A 95 -1.96 7.41 17.47
C SER A 95 -2.05 8.35 16.25
N MET A 96 -2.18 7.77 15.06
CA MET A 96 -2.18 8.46 13.76
C MET A 96 -3.48 8.32 12.98
N GLU A 97 -4.49 7.61 13.51
CA GLU A 97 -5.74 7.37 12.77
C GLU A 97 -6.44 8.67 12.37
N ASP A 98 -6.50 9.64 13.29
CA ASP A 98 -7.14 10.94 13.09
C ASP A 98 -6.38 11.89 12.13
N ALA A 99 -5.20 11.48 11.64
CA ALA A 99 -4.45 12.25 10.66
C ALA A 99 -5.08 12.19 9.27
N PHE A 100 -5.85 11.14 8.96
CA PHE A 100 -6.33 10.86 7.61
C PHE A 100 -7.83 11.10 7.46
N ASP A 101 -8.18 11.86 6.43
CA ASP A 101 -9.57 12.19 6.07
C ASP A 101 -10.24 11.06 5.27
N SER A 102 -9.44 10.19 4.64
CA SER A 102 -9.91 9.05 3.85
C SER A 102 -8.91 7.89 3.89
N ILE A 103 -9.41 6.66 4.02
CA ILE A 103 -8.60 5.44 3.90
C ILE A 103 -9.34 4.50 2.94
N VAL A 104 -8.73 4.17 1.82
CA VAL A 104 -9.27 3.24 0.81
C VAL A 104 -8.44 1.96 0.84
N GLY A 105 -8.98 0.92 1.47
CA GLY A 105 -8.39 -0.41 1.53
C GLY A 105 -8.72 -1.31 0.33
N LEU A 106 -8.15 -2.52 0.34
CA LEU A 106 -8.28 -3.53 -0.71
C LEU A 106 -9.72 -3.90 -1.06
N GLU A 107 -10.58 -4.05 -0.07
CA GLU A 107 -11.99 -4.43 -0.21
C GLU A 107 -12.81 -3.40 -0.99
N ARG A 108 -12.27 -2.18 -1.15
CA ARG A 108 -12.87 -1.08 -1.90
C ARG A 108 -12.25 -0.92 -3.29
N ALA A 109 -11.19 -1.66 -3.62
CA ALA A 109 -10.52 -1.60 -4.92
C ALA A 109 -11.25 -2.45 -5.98
N VAL A 110 -12.32 -1.90 -6.56
CA VAL A 110 -13.17 -2.58 -7.56
C VAL A 110 -12.42 -2.86 -8.88
N LEU A 111 -11.45 -2.00 -9.22
CA LEU A 111 -10.62 -2.12 -10.42
C LEU A 111 -9.15 -2.24 -10.02
N GLN A 112 -8.41 -3.09 -10.73
CA GLN A 112 -6.99 -3.31 -10.45
C GLN A 112 -6.14 -2.13 -10.91
N ARG A 113 -5.06 -1.83 -10.16
CA ARG A 113 -4.01 -0.91 -10.61
C ARG A 113 -3.45 -1.38 -11.97
N PRO A 114 -3.17 -0.48 -12.92
CA PRO A 114 -3.02 0.97 -12.75
C PRO A 114 -4.31 1.77 -12.97
N ASN A 115 -5.49 1.17 -12.83
CA ASN A 115 -6.75 1.90 -12.92
C ASN A 115 -6.86 2.99 -11.82
N PRO A 116 -7.31 4.22 -12.15
CA PRO A 116 -7.31 5.35 -11.22
C PRO A 116 -8.41 5.30 -10.14
N TYR A 117 -9.32 4.33 -10.20
CA TYR A 117 -10.53 4.28 -9.38
C TYR A 117 -10.30 4.51 -7.88
N THR A 118 -9.28 3.88 -7.29
CA THR A 118 -9.02 4.02 -5.84
C THR A 118 -8.49 5.40 -5.47
N VAL A 119 -7.68 6.02 -6.34
CA VAL A 119 -7.20 7.40 -6.18
C VAL A 119 -8.36 8.38 -6.32
N ASP A 120 -9.22 8.19 -7.33
CA ASP A 120 -10.43 9.00 -7.54
C ASP A 120 -11.41 8.90 -6.36
N LEU A 121 -11.62 7.69 -5.83
CA LEU A 121 -12.46 7.46 -4.66
C LEU A 121 -11.91 8.18 -3.44
N CYS A 122 -10.61 8.05 -3.17
CA CYS A 122 -9.97 8.71 -2.04
C CYS A 122 -10.04 10.23 -2.16
N MET A 123 -9.74 10.80 -3.33
CA MET A 123 -9.88 12.23 -3.58
C MET A 123 -11.32 12.71 -3.37
N ARG A 124 -12.32 11.96 -3.85
CA ARG A 124 -13.73 12.31 -3.69
C ARG A 124 -14.14 12.36 -2.22
N GLU A 125 -13.72 11.38 -1.41
CA GLU A 125 -14.03 11.32 0.02
C GLU A 125 -13.39 12.48 0.80
N MET A 126 -12.18 12.87 0.40
CA MET A 126 -11.53 14.06 0.95
C MET A 126 -12.14 15.35 0.41
N GLY A 127 -12.83 15.33 -0.73
CA GLY A 127 -13.23 16.53 -1.49
C GLY A 127 -12.05 17.26 -2.15
N ALA A 128 -10.97 16.53 -2.47
CA ALA A 128 -9.73 17.05 -3.05
C ALA A 128 -9.87 17.38 -4.55
N ASP A 129 -9.09 18.37 -5.00
CA ASP A 129 -8.99 18.72 -6.42
C ASP A 129 -7.78 18.02 -7.05
N ARG A 130 -7.96 17.51 -8.27
CA ARG A 130 -6.95 16.73 -9.00
C ARG A 130 -5.67 17.53 -9.25
N ASN A 131 -5.78 18.83 -9.58
CA ASN A 131 -4.62 19.68 -9.88
C ASN A 131 -3.81 20.05 -8.61
N ASN A 132 -4.39 19.88 -7.43
CA ASN A 132 -3.77 20.16 -6.13
C ASN A 132 -3.61 18.89 -5.28
N THR A 133 -3.52 17.72 -5.93
CA THR A 133 -3.30 16.43 -5.29
C THR A 133 -1.94 15.87 -5.69
N LEU A 134 -1.21 15.34 -4.71
CA LEU A 134 0.05 14.62 -4.88
C LEU A 134 -0.12 13.19 -4.35
N LEU A 135 0.08 12.20 -5.21
CA LEU A 135 0.19 10.80 -4.81
C LEU A 135 1.66 10.49 -4.50
N VAL A 136 1.94 9.96 -3.32
CA VAL A 136 3.29 9.58 -2.88
C VAL A 136 3.32 8.07 -2.68
N SER A 137 4.22 7.37 -3.36
CA SER A 137 4.40 5.92 -3.19
C SER A 137 5.83 5.50 -3.51
N SER A 138 6.29 4.38 -2.94
CA SER A 138 7.52 3.71 -3.34
C SER A 138 7.30 2.68 -4.46
N ASN A 139 6.04 2.39 -4.81
CA ASN A 139 5.71 1.41 -5.83
C ASN A 139 5.48 2.10 -7.19
N PRO A 140 6.24 1.75 -8.24
CA PRO A 140 6.07 2.30 -9.59
C PRO A 140 4.66 2.13 -10.17
N LEU A 141 3.95 1.05 -9.81
CA LEU A 141 2.57 0.83 -10.27
C LEU A 141 1.59 1.85 -9.67
N ASP A 142 1.87 2.38 -8.48
CA ASP A 142 1.09 3.47 -7.90
C ASP A 142 1.35 4.80 -8.61
N ILE A 143 2.59 5.01 -9.09
CA ILE A 143 2.92 6.19 -9.91
C ILE A 143 2.13 6.15 -11.22
N GLU A 144 2.09 5.00 -11.89
CA GLU A 144 1.27 4.81 -13.09
C GLU A 144 -0.24 5.02 -12.78
N THR A 145 -0.70 4.53 -11.63
CA THR A 145 -2.07 4.76 -11.16
C THR A 145 -2.36 6.24 -10.97
N GLY A 146 -1.43 7.00 -10.38
CA GLY A 146 -1.52 8.44 -10.19
C GLY A 146 -1.55 9.21 -11.52
N HIS A 147 -0.77 8.77 -12.51
CA HIS A 147 -0.81 9.35 -13.87
C HIS A 147 -2.14 9.12 -14.57
N ASN A 148 -2.69 7.91 -14.47
CA ASN A 148 -4.03 7.62 -15.01
C ASN A 148 -5.11 8.41 -14.26
N ALA A 149 -4.86 8.75 -12.99
CA ALA A 149 -5.69 9.67 -12.22
C ALA A 149 -5.33 11.14 -12.49
N GLY A 150 -4.42 11.48 -13.41
CA GLY A 150 -4.08 12.86 -13.72
C GLY A 150 -3.63 13.72 -12.53
N VAL A 151 -3.13 13.10 -11.45
CA VAL A 151 -2.56 13.82 -10.29
C VAL A 151 -1.05 13.92 -10.42
N LYS A 152 -0.43 14.85 -9.68
CA LYS A 152 1.03 14.83 -9.53
C LYS A 152 1.42 13.58 -8.73
N THR A 153 2.63 13.07 -8.99
CA THR A 153 3.16 11.87 -8.35
C THR A 153 4.56 12.11 -7.80
N ALA A 154 4.87 11.55 -6.64
CA ALA A 154 6.21 11.51 -6.08
C ALA A 154 6.61 10.05 -5.82
N LEU A 155 7.68 9.59 -6.48
CA LEU A 155 8.27 8.30 -6.20
C LEU A 155 9.21 8.43 -5.00
N LEU A 156 8.89 7.74 -3.91
CA LEU A 156 9.71 7.67 -2.70
C LEU A 156 10.66 6.49 -2.78
N ASP A 157 11.93 6.78 -2.99
CA ASP A 157 13.00 5.78 -2.96
C ASP A 157 13.98 6.08 -1.83
N ARG A 158 13.77 5.40 -0.70
CA ARG A 158 14.67 5.49 0.47
C ARG A 158 16.00 4.74 0.29
N SER A 159 16.11 3.90 -0.74
CA SER A 159 17.29 3.08 -0.99
C SER A 159 18.34 3.78 -1.85
N GLY A 160 17.96 4.87 -2.53
CA GLY A 160 18.83 5.61 -3.45
C GLY A 160 19.05 4.89 -4.79
N HIS A 161 18.34 3.79 -5.04
CA HIS A 161 18.21 3.18 -6.34
C HIS A 161 17.12 3.93 -7.11
N THR A 162 17.52 5.01 -7.81
CA THR A 162 16.65 5.75 -8.76
C THR A 162 15.74 4.73 -9.44
N GLY A 163 14.47 4.67 -9.02
CA GLY A 163 13.60 3.52 -9.28
C GLY A 163 13.40 3.31 -10.79
N PRO A 164 12.69 2.26 -11.22
CA PRO A 164 12.39 2.11 -12.65
C PRO A 164 11.74 3.40 -13.17
N ASP A 165 12.12 3.82 -14.37
CA ASP A 165 11.60 5.04 -14.99
C ASP A 165 10.10 4.88 -15.26
N CYS A 166 9.31 5.31 -14.29
CA CYS A 166 7.85 5.37 -14.32
C CYS A 166 7.36 6.81 -14.52
N GLY A 167 8.28 7.75 -14.81
CA GLY A 167 7.99 9.15 -15.09
C GLY A 167 7.29 9.96 -13.99
N PRO A 168 7.58 9.80 -12.69
CA PRO A 168 6.90 10.57 -11.65
C PRO A 168 7.15 12.08 -11.80
N THR A 169 6.26 12.90 -11.23
CA THR A 169 6.48 14.36 -11.18
C THR A 169 7.70 14.73 -10.34
N TYR A 170 7.92 13.99 -9.25
CA TYR A 170 9.02 14.20 -8.32
C TYR A 170 9.67 12.87 -7.92
N TYR A 171 10.98 12.91 -7.69
CA TYR A 171 11.71 11.85 -7.01
C TYR A 171 12.11 12.37 -5.64
N ILE A 172 11.81 11.61 -4.59
CA ILE A 172 12.14 11.96 -3.20
C ILE A 172 12.83 10.78 -2.52
N SER A 173 13.77 11.06 -1.63
CA SER A 173 14.52 10.06 -0.87
C SER A 173 14.06 9.92 0.58
N SER A 174 13.42 10.97 1.11
CA SER A 174 12.71 10.94 2.39
C SER A 174 11.32 11.54 2.26
N PHE A 175 10.42 11.17 3.18
CA PHE A 175 9.02 11.60 3.12
C PHE A 175 8.87 13.09 3.43
N ASP A 176 9.75 13.67 4.25
CA ASP A 176 9.72 15.10 4.58
C ASP A 176 10.03 16.03 3.39
N GLU A 177 10.61 15.52 2.30
CA GLU A 177 10.87 16.31 1.10
C GLU A 177 9.59 16.84 0.46
N ILE A 178 8.44 16.19 0.67
CA ILE A 178 7.14 16.65 0.16
C ILE A 178 6.71 18.01 0.75
N LEU A 179 7.31 18.44 1.86
CA LEU A 179 7.04 19.75 2.46
C LEU A 179 7.55 20.91 1.58
N LYS A 180 8.40 20.62 0.59
CA LYS A 180 8.98 21.59 -0.34
C LYS A 180 8.26 21.64 -1.69
N LEU A 181 7.26 20.76 -1.91
CA LEU A 181 6.57 20.56 -3.19
C LEU A 181 5.28 21.38 -3.34
#